data_AF-A0A4R6K0Q4-F1
#
_entry.id   AF-A0A4R6K0Q4-F1
#
_cell.length_a   1.000
_cell.length_b   1.000
_cell.length_c   1.000
_cell.angle_alpha   90.00
_cell.angle_beta   90.00
_cell.angle_gamma   90.00
#
_symmetry.space_group_name_H-M   'P 1'
#
loop_
_entity.id
_entity.type
_entity.pdbx_description
1 polymer ?
#
loop_
_entity_poly.entity_id
_entity_poly.type
_entity_poly.pdbx_seq_one_letter_code
_entity_poly.pdbx_strand_id
1 'polypeptide(L)' 'MAADQEPVYAPDQLKPGNRKRARRAALISAVVILLFFWGNHEGNTENVWLIIFALGLVAAVIVDAVLRRNGLKPEDQ' A
#
# COMPACT_ATOMS: atom_id res chain seq x y z
N MET A 1 10.57 -39.23 2.68
CA MET A 1 10.70 -37.85 3.20
C MET A 1 11.03 -36.98 2.01
N ALA A 2 10.07 -36.19 1.51
CA ALA A 2 10.37 -35.26 0.44
C ALA A 2 11.28 -34.18 1.03
N ALA A 3 12.49 -34.06 0.49
CA ALA A 3 13.38 -32.98 0.85
C ALA A 3 12.66 -31.65 0.57
N ASP A 4 12.62 -30.75 1.57
CA ASP A 4 12.29 -29.34 1.37
C ASP A 4 13.30 -28.78 0.36
N GLN A 5 12.92 -28.78 -0.92
CA GLN A 5 13.69 -28.13 -1.97
C GLN A 5 13.35 -26.64 -1.88
N GLU A 6 14.28 -25.86 -1.31
CA GLU A 6 14.26 -24.40 -1.38
C GLU A 6 13.95 -23.98 -2.82
N PRO A 7 12.89 -23.20 -3.07
CA PRO A 7 12.51 -22.81 -4.41
C PRO A 7 13.63 -21.99 -5.07
N VAL A 8 14.20 -22.51 -6.15
CA VAL A 8 15.24 -21.82 -6.93
C VAL A 8 14.57 -20.80 -7.83
N TYR A 9 14.79 -19.52 -7.53
CA TYR A 9 14.30 -18.42 -8.35
C TYR A 9 15.35 -17.99 -9.38
N ALA A 10 14.92 -17.77 -10.62
CA ALA A 10 15.73 -17.12 -11.63
C ALA A 10 15.92 -15.62 -11.27
N PRO A 11 17.04 -14.99 -11.67
CA PRO A 11 17.36 -13.61 -11.30
C PRO A 11 16.30 -12.56 -11.65
N ASP A 12 15.39 -12.85 -12.58
CA ASP A 12 14.31 -11.99 -13.04
C ASP A 12 12.98 -12.17 -12.28
N GLN A 13 12.78 -13.30 -11.58
CA GLN A 13 11.52 -13.61 -10.89
C GLN A 13 11.28 -12.76 -9.65
N LEU A 14 12.35 -12.30 -9.00
CA LEU A 14 12.31 -11.49 -7.78
C LEU A 14 12.38 -9.98 -8.07
N LYS A 15 11.91 -9.54 -9.24
CA LYS A 15 11.98 -8.13 -9.60
C LYS A 15 11.09 -7.30 -8.68
N PRO A 16 11.63 -6.25 -8.02
CA PRO A 16 10.83 -5.39 -7.17
C PRO A 16 9.71 -4.72 -7.96
N GLY A 17 8.54 -4.65 -7.34
CA GLY A 17 7.34 -4.07 -7.94
C GLY A 17 7.49 -2.58 -8.29
N ASN A 18 6.61 -2.09 -9.17
CA ASN A 18 6.64 -0.69 -9.58
C ASN A 18 6.07 0.23 -8.48
N ARG A 19 6.97 0.76 -7.65
CA ARG A 19 6.63 1.67 -6.54
C ARG A 19 5.84 2.92 -6.96
N LYS A 20 6.16 3.53 -8.11
CA LYS A 20 5.41 4.71 -8.58
C LYS A 20 3.95 4.37 -8.86
N ARG A 21 3.69 3.18 -9.41
CA ARG A 21 2.33 2.65 -9.61
C ARG A 21 1.66 2.37 -8.27
N ALA A 22 2.35 1.74 -7.32
CA ALA A 22 1.81 1.45 -5.99
C ALA A 22 1.37 2.71 -5.23
N ARG A 23 2.20 3.77 -5.24
CA ARG A 23 1.82 5.06 -4.62
C ARG A 23 0.60 5.70 -5.26
N ARG A 24 0.54 5.71 -6.59
CA ARG A 24 -0.63 6.24 -7.32
C ARG A 24 -1.88 5.43 -7.00
N ALA A 25 -1.78 4.10 -7.00
CA ALA A 25 -2.89 3.22 -6.64
C ALA A 25 -3.38 3.50 -5.21
N ALA A 26 -2.48 3.64 -4.24
CA ALA A 26 -2.84 3.97 -2.86
C ALA A 26 -3.58 5.32 -2.75
N LEU A 27 -3.09 6.36 -3.43
CA LEU A 27 -3.75 7.68 -3.43
C LEU A 27 -5.10 7.66 -4.15
N ILE A 28 -5.21 6.95 -5.27
CA ILE A 28 -6.48 6.78 -5.99
C ILE A 28 -7.48 6.04 -5.09
N SER A 29 -7.06 4.95 -4.43
CA SER A 29 -7.91 4.22 -3.49
C SER A 29 -8.38 5.09 -2.34
N ALA A 30 -7.49 5.94 -1.77
CA ALA A 30 -7.89 6.88 -0.72
C ALA A 30 -8.97 7.86 -1.22
N VAL A 31 -8.83 8.40 -2.44
CA VAL A 31 -9.86 9.26 -3.05
C VAL A 31 -11.17 8.51 -3.24
N VAL A 32 -11.13 7.30 -3.78
CA VAL A 32 -12.33 6.47 -4.00
C VAL A 32 -13.04 6.16 -2.67
N ILE A 33 -12.29 5.84 -1.60
CA ILE A 33 -12.86 5.63 -0.26
C ILE A 33 -13.57 6.88 0.23
N LEU A 34 -13.01 8.08 0.03
CA LEU A 34 -13.66 9.33 0.44
C LEU A 34 -14.92 9.63 -0.39
N LEU A 35 -15.03 9.14 -1.62
CA LEU A 35 -16.27 9.28 -2.40
C LEU A 35 -17.44 8.54 -1.76
N PHE A 36 -17.18 7.51 -0.93
CA PHE A 36 -18.24 6.75 -0.28
C PHE A 36 -18.98 7.55 0.79
N PHE A 37 -18.52 8.75 1.19
CA PHE A 37 -19.34 9.65 2.01
C PHE A 37 -20.64 10.09 1.34
N TRP A 38 -20.68 10.08 0.00
CA TRP A 38 -21.91 10.36 -0.74
C TRP A 38 -22.72 9.08 -0.93
N GLY A 39 -23.88 9.02 -0.27
CA GLY A 39 -24.76 7.87 -0.35
C GLY A 39 -25.77 7.84 0.79
N ASN A 40 -26.54 6.76 0.86
CA ASN A 40 -27.53 6.56 1.92
C ASN A 40 -26.86 5.99 3.18
N HIS A 41 -26.29 6.87 4.00
CA HIS A 41 -25.73 6.53 5.32
C HIS A 41 -26.77 6.76 6.41
N GLU A 42 -27.10 5.73 7.18
CA GLU A 42 -27.99 5.85 8.35
C GLU A 42 -27.23 6.14 9.66
N GLY A 43 -25.89 6.09 9.64
CA GLY A 43 -25.07 6.33 10.84
C GLY A 43 -23.63 6.75 10.53
N ASN A 44 -22.87 7.06 11.59
CA ASN A 44 -21.51 7.60 11.49
C ASN A 44 -20.40 6.57 11.64
N THR A 45 -20.72 5.33 12.02
CA THR A 45 -19.71 4.28 12.20
C THR A 45 -18.96 4.00 10.90
N GLU A 46 -19.67 3.94 9.77
CA GLU A 46 -19.05 3.79 8.44
C GLU A 46 -18.12 4.95 8.12
N ASN A 47 -18.57 6.19 8.36
CA ASN A 47 -17.78 7.39 8.13
C ASN A 47 -16.44 7.36 8.88
N VAL A 48 -16.43 6.91 10.14
CA VAL A 48 -15.19 6.77 10.93
C VAL A 48 -14.23 5.81 10.25
N TRP A 49 -14.70 4.66 9.77
CA TRP A 49 -13.86 3.68 9.08
C TRP A 49 -13.36 4.21 7.73
N LEU A 50 -14.19 4.90 6.95
CA LEU A 50 -13.77 5.53 5.70
C LEU A 50 -12.62 6.53 5.93
N ILE A 51 -12.71 7.36 6.97
CA ILE A 51 -11.63 8.29 7.36
C ILE A 51 -10.37 7.52 7.74
N ILE A 52 -10.49 6.52 8.62
CA ILE A 52 -9.34 5.74 9.11
C ILE A 52 -8.59 5.10 7.94
N PHE A 53 -9.29 4.45 7.01
CA PHE A 53 -8.65 3.80 5.86
C PHE A 53 -8.03 4.81 4.89
N ALA A 54 -8.72 5.91 4.57
CA ALA A 54 -8.18 6.95 3.71
C ALA A 54 -6.90 7.57 4.30
N LEU A 55 -6.92 7.94 5.59
CA LEU A 55 -5.76 8.46 6.29
C LEU A 55 -4.64 7.43 6.39
N GLY A 56 -4.96 6.16 6.64
CA GLY A 56 -3.98 5.07 6.69
C GLY A 56 -3.20 4.92 5.38
N LEU A 57 -3.89 4.97 4.24
CA LEU A 57 -3.24 4.90 2.91
C LEU A 57 -2.34 6.12 2.65
N VAL A 58 -2.82 7.33 2.96
CA VAL A 58 -2.04 8.56 2.78
C VAL A 58 -0.82 8.55 3.70
N ALA A 59 -0.99 8.19 4.97
CA ALA A 59 0.10 8.08 5.93
C ALA A 59 1.15 7.05 5.48
N ALA A 60 0.75 5.90 4.96
CA ALA A 60 1.69 4.90 4.43
C ALA A 60 2.53 5.45 3.28
N VAL A 61 1.93 6.21 2.35
CA VAL A 61 2.67 6.85 1.25
C VAL A 61 3.65 7.91 1.78
N ILE A 62 3.24 8.71 2.77
CA ILE A 62 4.10 9.72 3.40
C ILE A 62 5.27 9.05 4.13
N VAL A 63 5.01 8.03 4.96
CA VAL A 63 6.04 7.27 5.68
C VAL A 63 7.02 6.65 4.70
N ASP A 64 6.56 5.98 3.64
CA ASP A 64 7.44 5.45 2.58
C ASP A 64 8.26 6.56 1.91
N ALA A 65 7.70 7.74 1.67
CA ALA A 65 8.44 8.86 1.09
C ALA A 65 9.52 9.41 2.05
N VAL A 66 9.18 9.58 3.32
CA VAL A 66 10.07 10.11 4.37
C VAL A 66 11.22 9.12 4.64
N LEU A 67 10.92 7.85 4.88
CA LEU A 67 11.94 6.83 5.15
C LEU A 67 12.97 6.76 4.02
N ARG A 68 12.53 6.83 2.77
CA ARG A 68 13.45 6.75 1.63
C ARG A 68 14.18 8.05 1.33
N ARG A 69 13.60 9.20 1.67
CA ARG A 69 14.34 10.46 1.68
C ARG A 69 15.46 10.42 2.72
N ASN A 70 15.24 9.74 3.84
CA ASN A 70 16.18 9.63 4.95
C ASN A 70 17.18 8.46 4.78
N GLY A 71 17.26 7.86 3.59
CA GLY A 71 18.30 6.88 3.27
C GLY A 71 17.94 5.44 3.61
N LEU A 72 16.65 5.10 3.78
CA LEU A 72 16.21 3.70 3.73
C LEU A 72 16.65 3.12 2.36
N LYS A 73 17.74 2.36 2.39
CA LYS A 73 18.28 1.67 1.21
C LYS A 73 17.27 0.61 0.78
N PRO A 74 17.06 0.40 -0.52
CA PRO A 74 16.36 -0.80 -0.96
C PRO A 74 17.11 -2.00 -0.38
N GLU A 75 16.44 -2.78 0.46
CA GLU A 75 16.95 -4.07 0.93
C GLU A 75 17.00 -5.13 -0.19
N ASP A 76 16.50 -4.76 -1.38
CA ASP A 76 16.47 -5.56 -2.61
C ASP A 76 17.50 -5.08 -3.67
N GLN A 77 18.78 -4.90 -3.31
CA GLN A 77 19.86 -4.84 -4.30
C GLN A 77 20.82 -6.01 -4.17
#